data_AF-A0A3E0VAR4-F1
#
_entry.id   AF-A0A3E0VAR4-F1
#
_cell.length_a   1.000
_cell.length_b   1.000
_cell.length_c   1.000
_cell.angle_alpha   90.00
_cell.angle_beta   90.00
_cell.angle_gamma   90.00
#
_symmetry.space_group_name_H-M   'P 1'
#
loop_
_entity.id
_entity.type
_entity.pdbx_description
1 polymer ?
#
loop_
_entity_poly.entity_id
_entity_poly.type
_entity_poly.pdbx_seq_one_letter_code
_entity_poly.pdbx_strand_id
1 'polypeptide(L)'
;MSLSDQIFITGTTLALEDIRLRRTDLRYPIDEAALREGSPADAYLAALALSEAYAHQPEYEAPDDVDEHQRISNMARELAERIAKYHPDVVNDSL
;
A
#
# COMPACT_ATOMS: atom_id res chain seq x y z
N MET A 1 -4.88 18.32 3.95
CA MET A 1 -3.74 17.43 3.71
C MET A 1 -2.53 18.25 3.31
N SER A 2 -1.32 17.94 3.80
CA SER A 2 -0.10 18.66 3.37
C SER A 2 0.31 18.24 1.95
N LEU A 3 1.01 19.13 1.22
CA LEU A 3 1.53 18.80 -0.12
C LEU A 3 2.50 17.61 -0.07
N SER A 4 3.36 17.54 0.95
CA SER A 4 4.30 16.44 1.13
C SER A 4 3.61 15.08 1.29
N ASP A 5 2.43 15.05 1.91
CA ASP A 5 1.67 13.82 2.06
C ASP A 5 0.91 13.42 0.80
N GLN A 6 0.38 14.39 0.04
CA GLN A 6 -0.18 14.12 -1.28
C GLN A 6 0.86 13.54 -2.24
N ILE A 7 2.07 14.12 -2.24
CA ILE A 7 3.20 13.61 -3.03
C ILE A 7 3.56 12.20 -2.59
N PHE A 8 3.61 11.94 -1.28
CA PHE A 8 3.91 10.60 -0.78
C PHE A 8 2.85 9.58 -1.18
N ILE A 9 1.56 9.86 -0.94
CA ILE A 9 0.46 8.94 -1.29
C ILE A 9 0.49 8.62 -2.79
N THR A 10 0.65 9.65 -3.62
CA THR A 10 0.74 9.49 -5.07
C THR A 10 1.98 8.69 -5.47
N GLY A 11 3.15 9.02 -4.91
CA GLY A 11 4.41 8.32 -5.22
C GLY A 11 4.38 6.84 -4.81
N THR A 12 3.83 6.55 -3.63
CA THR A 12 3.71 5.18 -3.11
C THR A 12 2.76 4.34 -3.97
N THR A 13 1.61 4.88 -4.37
CA THR A 13 0.66 4.15 -5.24
C THR A 13 1.25 3.88 -6.63
N LEU A 14 2.02 4.82 -7.20
CA LEU A 14 2.74 4.61 -8.47
C LEU A 14 3.84 3.55 -8.35
N ALA A 15 4.58 3.54 -7.25
CA ALA A 15 5.63 2.55 -7.03
C ALA A 15 5.05 1.13 -6.82
N LEU A 16 3.89 1.00 -6.17
CA LEU A 16 3.16 -0.27 -6.07
C LEU A 16 2.64 -0.75 -7.44
N GLU A 17 2.19 0.17 -8.30
CA GLU A 17 1.81 -0.16 -9.68
C GLU A 17 3.01 -0.67 -10.49
N ASP A 18 4.18 -0.02 -10.39
CA ASP A 18 5.41 -0.46 -11.06
C ASP A 18 5.83 -1.89 -10.64
N ILE A 19 5.73 -2.19 -9.33
CA ILE A 19 5.94 -3.55 -8.81
C ILE A 19 4.94 -4.54 -9.42
N ARG A 20 3.66 -4.17 -9.53
CA ARG A 20 2.65 -5.03 -10.17
C ARG A 20 2.96 -5.27 -11.65
N LEU A 21 3.41 -4.25 -12.37
CA LEU A 21 3.72 -4.35 -13.80
C LEU A 21 4.95 -5.21 -14.07
N ARG A 22 5.97 -5.16 -13.20
CA ARG A 22 7.19 -5.97 -13.34
C ARG A 22 7.04 -7.40 -12.82
N ARG A 23 6.07 -7.67 -11.93
CA ARG A 23 5.85 -8.99 -11.32
C ARG A 23 4.45 -9.56 -11.60
N THR A 24 4.41 -10.55 -12.48
CA THR A 24 3.19 -11.33 -12.76
C THR A 24 2.97 -12.48 -11.78
N ASP A 25 3.93 -12.74 -10.89
CA ASP A 25 3.96 -13.85 -9.94
C ASP A 25 3.61 -13.43 -8.50
N LEU A 26 3.11 -12.20 -8.31
CA LEU A 26 2.64 -11.72 -7.01
C LEU A 26 1.54 -12.64 -6.46
N ARG A 27 1.76 -13.16 -5.25
CA ARG A 27 0.80 -14.06 -4.60
C ARG A 27 -0.53 -13.38 -4.27
N TYR A 28 -0.46 -12.10 -3.92
CA TYR A 28 -1.63 -11.26 -3.67
C TYR A 28 -1.59 -10.08 -4.64
N PRO A 29 -2.59 -9.91 -5.51
CA PRO A 29 -2.59 -8.81 -6.46
C PRO A 29 -2.62 -7.47 -5.72
N ILE A 30 -1.88 -6.50 -6.25
CA ILE A 30 -1.99 -5.11 -5.86
C ILE A 30 -3.19 -4.53 -6.62
N ASP A 31 -4.18 -3.99 -5.90
CA ASP A 31 -5.32 -3.30 -6.51
C ASP A 31 -5.06 -1.79 -6.49
N GLU A 32 -4.33 -1.28 -7.50
CA GLU A 32 -4.02 0.15 -7.56
C GLU A 32 -5.25 1.05 -7.72
N ALA A 33 -6.32 0.53 -8.32
CA ALA A 33 -7.55 1.28 -8.50
C ALA A 33 -8.22 1.52 -7.14
N ALA A 34 -8.31 0.49 -6.29
CA ALA A 34 -8.79 0.64 -4.92
C ALA A 34 -7.94 1.63 -4.11
N LEU A 35 -6.62 1.60 -4.27
CA LEU A 35 -5.70 2.49 -3.55
C LEU A 35 -5.73 3.94 -4.02
N ARG A 36 -6.04 4.22 -5.29
CA ARG A 36 -5.95 5.56 -5.90
C ARG A 36 -7.31 6.23 -6.09
N GLU A 37 -8.32 5.47 -6.47
CA GLU A 37 -9.63 5.96 -6.92
C GLU A 37 -10.75 5.64 -5.93
N GLY A 38 -10.49 4.75 -4.97
CA GLY A 38 -11.43 4.42 -3.89
C GLY A 38 -11.72 5.59 -2.96
N SER A 39 -12.75 5.45 -2.13
CA SER A 39 -12.95 6.36 -1.01
C SER A 39 -11.77 6.26 -0.02
N PRO A 40 -11.52 7.27 0.83
CA PRO A 40 -10.47 7.16 1.84
C PRO A 40 -10.61 5.90 2.73
N ALA A 41 -11.84 5.48 3.04
CA ALA A 41 -12.10 4.26 3.80
C ALA A 41 -11.70 3.00 3.01
N ASP A 42 -12.10 2.91 1.73
CA ASP A 42 -11.75 1.77 0.87
C ASP A 42 -10.24 1.68 0.65
N ALA A 43 -9.59 2.81 0.36
CA ALA A 43 -8.15 2.89 0.16
C ALA A 43 -7.37 2.52 1.43
N TYR A 44 -7.87 2.93 2.60
CA TYR A 44 -7.31 2.53 3.90
C TYR A 44 -7.39 1.02 4.12
N LEU A 45 -8.57 0.43 3.94
CA LEU A 45 -8.78 -1.02 4.11
C LEU A 45 -7.97 -1.83 3.10
N ALA A 46 -7.91 -1.39 1.84
CA ALA A 46 -7.11 -2.03 0.81
C ALA A 46 -5.60 -1.98 1.15
N ALA A 47 -5.11 -0.83 1.63
CA ALA A 47 -3.72 -0.66 2.03
C ALA A 47 -3.36 -1.53 3.25
N LEU A 48 -4.24 -1.64 4.24
CA LEU A 48 -4.06 -2.54 5.38
C LEU A 48 -4.03 -4.01 4.95
N ALA A 49 -5.04 -4.45 4.19
CA ALA A 49 -5.13 -5.83 3.72
C ALA A 49 -3.90 -6.23 2.90
N LEU A 50 -3.41 -5.32 2.05
CA LEU A 50 -2.18 -5.54 1.29
C LEU A 50 -0.96 -5.62 2.20
N SER A 51 -0.87 -4.74 3.21
CA SER A 51 0.24 -4.77 4.16
C SER A 51 0.33 -6.11 4.90
N GLU A 52 -0.81 -6.59 5.42
CA GLU A 52 -0.89 -7.84 6.17
C GLU A 52 -0.60 -9.06 5.29
N ALA A 53 -1.13 -9.08 4.06
CA ALA A 53 -0.91 -10.19 3.13
C ALA A 53 0.58 -10.42 2.84
N TYR A 54 1.37 -9.35 2.81
CA TYR A 54 2.79 -9.39 2.52
C TYR A 54 3.71 -9.43 3.76
N ALA A 55 3.22 -9.11 4.96
CA ALA A 55 4.04 -9.02 6.18
C ALA A 55 4.71 -10.34 6.62
N HIS A 56 4.17 -11.47 6.19
CA HIS A 56 4.62 -12.81 6.59
C HIS A 56 4.95 -13.73 5.41
N GLN A 57 5.11 -13.16 4.21
CA GLN A 57 5.56 -13.97 3.08
C GLN A 57 7.04 -14.34 3.22
N PRO A 58 7.47 -15.47 2.65
CA PRO A 58 8.89 -15.78 2.53
C PRO A 58 9.63 -14.65 1.81
N GLU A 59 10.87 -14.37 2.21
CA GLU A 59 11.68 -13.32 1.59
C GLU A 59 11.75 -13.52 0.06
N TYR A 60 11.63 -12.41 -0.66
CA TYR A 60 11.86 -12.38 -2.10
C TYR A 60 12.84 -11.26 -2.41
N GLU A 61 14.07 -11.64 -2.74
CA GLU A 61 15.13 -10.68 -3.05
C GLU A 61 14.91 -10.07 -4.43
N ALA A 62 14.62 -8.76 -4.48
CA ALA A 62 14.54 -8.00 -5.71
C ALA A 62 15.95 -7.72 -6.29
N PRO A 63 16.07 -7.24 -7.55
CA PRO A 63 17.37 -6.93 -8.17
C PRO A 63 18.23 -5.87 -7.46
N ASP A 64 17.64 -5.17 -6.48
CA ASP A 64 18.28 -4.16 -5.63
C ASP A 64 18.58 -4.70 -4.21
N ASP A 65 18.59 -6.03 -4.03
CA ASP A 65 18.94 -6.76 -2.80
C ASP A 65 18.04 -6.43 -1.59
N VAL A 66 16.82 -5.94 -1.86
CA VAL A 66 15.82 -5.63 -0.85
C VAL A 66 14.67 -6.61 -0.97
N ASP A 67 14.20 -7.13 0.17
CA ASP A 67 13.02 -7.99 0.19
C ASP A 67 11.79 -7.23 -0.33
N GLU A 68 11.29 -7.68 -1.48
CA GLU A 68 10.18 -7.06 -2.17
C GLU A 68 8.86 -7.25 -1.43
N HIS A 69 8.68 -8.36 -0.73
CA HIS A 69 7.49 -8.57 0.09
C HIS A 69 7.47 -7.60 1.27
N GLN A 70 8.60 -7.45 1.97
CA GLN A 70 8.72 -6.46 3.02
C GLN A 70 8.57 -5.02 2.51
N ARG A 71 9.08 -4.71 1.30
CA ARG A 71 8.86 -3.42 0.64
C ARG A 71 7.38 -3.13 0.44
N ILE A 72 6.63 -4.06 -0.19
CA ILE A 72 5.19 -3.92 -0.42
C ILE A 72 4.47 -3.73 0.90
N SER A 73 4.76 -4.58 1.90
CA SER A 73 4.11 -4.53 3.20
C SER A 73 4.32 -3.18 3.90
N ASN A 74 5.55 -2.68 3.93
CA ASN A 74 5.90 -1.42 4.59
C ASN A 74 5.30 -0.22 3.88
N MET A 75 5.36 -0.19 2.54
CA MET A 75 4.76 0.87 1.74
C MET A 75 3.25 0.95 1.93
N ALA A 76 2.57 -0.20 1.92
CA ALA A 76 1.13 -0.28 2.11
C ALA A 76 0.72 0.15 3.53
N ARG A 77 1.49 -0.24 4.56
CA ARG A 77 1.27 0.22 5.94
C ARG A 77 1.37 1.73 6.09
N GLU A 78 2.47 2.32 5.61
CA GLU A 78 2.70 3.78 5.71
C GLU A 78 1.64 4.57 4.91
N LEU A 79 1.17 4.02 3.79
CA LEU A 79 0.02 4.57 3.06
C LEU A 79 -1.25 4.57 3.92
N ALA A 80 -1.59 3.44 4.56
CA ALA A 80 -2.75 3.35 5.44
C ALA A 80 -2.66 4.33 6.62
N GLU A 81 -1.49 4.43 7.27
CA GLU A 81 -1.24 5.35 8.38
C GLU A 81 -1.45 6.82 7.97
N ARG A 82 -1.00 7.20 6.77
CA ARG A 82 -1.22 8.56 6.25
C ARG A 82 -2.67 8.82 5.87
N ILE A 83 -3.38 7.86 5.30
CA ILE A 83 -4.81 8.00 5.02
C ILE A 83 -5.55 8.22 6.35
N ALA A 84 -5.32 7.37 7.36
CA ALA A 84 -5.94 7.50 8.68
C ALA A 84 -5.62 8.82 9.38
N LYS A 85 -4.40 9.34 9.23
CA LYS A 85 -4.01 10.66 9.74
C LYS A 85 -4.87 11.79 9.18
N TYR A 86 -5.29 11.70 7.91
CA TYR A 86 -6.07 12.74 7.22
C TYR A 86 -7.57 12.49 7.21
N HIS A 87 -7.97 11.24 7.42
CA HIS A 87 -9.34 10.76 7.45
C HIS A 87 -9.52 9.88 8.69
N PRO A 88 -9.50 10.45 9.91
CA PRO A 88 -9.54 9.67 11.16
C PRO A 88 -10.85 8.89 11.34
N ASP A 89 -11.90 9.26 10.61
CA ASP A 89 -13.17 8.56 10.50
C ASP A 89 -13.00 7.12 9.99
N VAL A 90 -12.03 6.85 9.11
CA VAL A 90 -11.82 5.51 8.54
C VAL A 90 -11.40 4.47 9.59
N VAL A 91 -10.80 4.91 10.69
CA VAL A 91 -10.39 4.04 11.80
C VAL A 91 -11.58 3.68 12.70
N ASN A 92 -12.58 4.56 12.81
CA ASN A 92 -13.73 4.36 13.69
C ASN A 92 -14.83 3.50 13.05
N ASP A 93 -14.93 3.48 11.72
CA ASP A 93 -15.85 2.62 10.98
C ASP A 93 -15.33 1.18 10.78
N SER A 94 -14.11 0.89 11.22
CA SER A 94 -13.45 -0.42 11.10
C SER A 94 -13.65 -1.35 12.33
N LEU A 95 -14.53 -0.97 13.27
CA LEU A 95 -14.91 -1.71 14.49
C LEU A 95 -16.40 -2.05 14.52
#